data_AF-A0A2S1EUB3-F1
#
_entry.id   AF-A0A2S1EUB3-F1
#
_cell.length_a   1.000
_cell.length_b   1.000
_cell.length_c   1.000
_cell.angle_alpha   90.00
_cell.angle_beta   90.00
_cell.angle_gamma   90.00
#
_symmetry.space_group_name_H-M   'P 1'
#
loop_
_entity.id
_entity.type
_entity.pdbx_description
1 polymer ?
#
loop_
_entity_poly.entity_id
_entity_poly.type
_entity_poly.pdbx_seq_one_letter_code
_entity_poly.pdbx_strand_id
1 'polypeptide(L)'
;MNKPYIIVHMMTSVDGRIDCGMTAQLAGEPEYYSTLDSLNVPTRISGRVTAETELTRDGKFNPQNKEILSKTDFAKNATADSYNIVVDTKGTLQWSKENGNNFPHLIITSEQVTKDYLDYLNSQNISWIATGKDQIDLAKAMEILADEFNINRLAIVGGGKINGSFLEAGLIDEISILIGAGADEPVNQAFLMAVQKAIVQLLFN
;
A
#
# COMPACT_ATOMS: atom_id res chain seq x y z
N MET A 1 -20.99 2.44 1.14
CA MET A 1 -19.80 2.93 0.43
C MET A 1 -19.39 1.86 -0.55
N ASN A 2 -19.26 2.18 -1.83
CA ASN A 2 -18.69 1.23 -2.79
C ASN A 2 -17.18 1.22 -2.57
N LYS A 3 -16.59 0.07 -2.25
CA LYS A 3 -15.15 -0.07 -2.05
C LYS A 3 -14.71 -1.49 -2.45
N PRO A 4 -13.44 -1.70 -2.82
CA PRO A 4 -12.90 -3.03 -2.97
C PRO A 4 -13.01 -3.80 -1.64
N TYR A 5 -13.04 -5.13 -1.72
CA TYR A 5 -12.75 -5.97 -0.57
C TYR A 5 -11.25 -5.90 -0.27
N ILE A 6 -10.89 -5.45 0.94
CA ILE A 6 -9.53 -5.09 1.31
C ILE A 6 -9.00 -6.10 2.33
N ILE A 7 -7.96 -6.82 1.93
CA ILE A 7 -7.19 -7.71 2.81
C ILE A 7 -5.90 -7.01 3.18
N VAL A 8 -5.55 -7.00 4.46
CA VAL A 8 -4.16 -6.77 4.87
C VAL A 8 -3.44 -8.10 4.90
N HIS A 9 -2.37 -8.25 4.10
CA HIS A 9 -1.53 -9.44 4.12
C HIS A 9 -0.14 -9.07 4.64
N MET A 10 0.25 -9.67 5.76
CA MET A 10 1.52 -9.34 6.42
C MET A 10 2.20 -10.57 6.99
N MET A 11 3.53 -10.50 7.10
CA MET A 11 4.33 -11.42 7.91
C MET A 11 4.78 -10.72 9.17
N THR A 12 4.79 -11.45 10.28
CA THR A 12 5.24 -10.95 11.58
C THR A 12 6.10 -11.99 12.29
N SER A 13 7.00 -11.53 13.17
CA SER A 13 7.61 -12.38 14.19
C SER A 13 6.59 -12.83 15.22
N VAL A 14 6.94 -13.81 16.05
CA VAL A 14 6.05 -14.31 17.11
C VAL A 14 5.74 -13.25 18.17
N ASP A 15 6.63 -12.27 18.39
CA ASP A 15 6.39 -11.12 19.27
C ASP A 15 5.66 -9.95 18.59
N GLY A 16 5.16 -10.13 17.36
CA GLY A 16 4.28 -9.18 16.69
C GLY A 16 4.98 -8.07 15.91
N ARG A 17 6.27 -8.21 15.61
CA ARG A 17 7.03 -7.22 14.83
C ARG A 17 6.90 -7.49 13.34
N ILE A 18 6.85 -6.42 12.54
CA ILE A 18 6.60 -6.44 11.09
C ILE A 18 7.70 -5.72 10.30
N ASP A 19 8.89 -5.61 10.89
CA ASP A 19 10.04 -4.95 10.26
C ASP A 19 10.56 -5.77 9.06
N CYS A 20 10.64 -5.16 7.88
CA CYS A 20 11.04 -5.85 6.65
C CYS A 20 12.44 -6.45 6.72
N GLY A 21 13.39 -5.79 7.41
CA GLY A 21 14.76 -6.27 7.54
C GLY A 21 14.86 -7.50 8.43
N MET A 22 14.00 -7.58 9.45
CA MET A 22 13.86 -8.77 10.30
C MET A 22 13.05 -9.87 9.62
N THR A 23 11.88 -9.57 9.02
CA THR A 23 11.04 -10.61 8.40
C THR A 23 11.71 -11.26 7.20
N ALA A 24 12.59 -10.54 6.47
CA ALA A 24 13.41 -11.12 5.41
C ALA A 24 14.44 -12.15 5.91
N GLN A 25 14.78 -12.15 7.20
CA GLN A 25 15.66 -13.14 7.83
C GLN A 25 14.88 -14.37 8.34
N LEU A 26 13.55 -14.29 8.40
CA LEU A 26 12.71 -15.42 8.78
C LEU A 26 12.52 -16.35 7.58
N ALA A 27 12.62 -17.65 7.81
CA ALA A 27 12.12 -18.63 6.84
C ALA A 27 10.59 -18.42 6.71
N GLY A 28 10.12 -18.11 5.49
CA GLY A 28 8.71 -17.79 5.27
C GLY A 28 8.41 -17.02 3.99
N GLU A 29 9.42 -16.54 3.26
CA GLU A 29 9.20 -15.85 1.98
C GLU A 29 8.41 -16.71 0.96
N PRO A 30 8.71 -18.00 0.73
CA PRO A 30 7.91 -18.84 -0.16
C PRO A 30 6.45 -18.98 0.32
N GLU A 31 6.25 -19.12 1.62
CA GLU A 31 4.93 -19.23 2.26
C GLU A 31 4.14 -17.92 2.15
N TYR A 32 4.82 -16.77 2.28
CA TYR A 32 4.22 -15.45 2.12
C TYR A 32 3.64 -15.28 0.71
N TYR A 33 4.44 -15.49 -0.33
CA TYR A 33 3.96 -15.32 -1.70
C TYR A 33 2.92 -16.38 -2.10
N SER A 34 3.10 -17.64 -1.70
CA SER A 34 2.10 -18.69 -1.98
C SER A 34 0.77 -18.42 -1.28
N THR A 35 0.79 -17.91 -0.05
CA THR A 35 -0.43 -17.48 0.65
C THR A 35 -1.05 -16.28 -0.05
N LEU A 36 -0.26 -15.26 -0.39
CA LEU A 36 -0.73 -14.07 -1.10
C LEU A 36 -1.42 -14.43 -2.44
N ASP A 37 -0.83 -15.35 -3.20
CA ASP A 37 -1.41 -15.83 -4.46
C ASP A 37 -2.75 -16.55 -4.23
N SER A 38 -2.86 -17.34 -3.14
CA SER A 38 -4.11 -18.04 -2.80
C SER A 38 -5.27 -17.12 -2.38
N LEU A 39 -4.98 -15.88 -1.98
CA LEU A 39 -6.00 -14.90 -1.57
C LEU A 39 -6.81 -14.32 -2.75
N ASN A 40 -6.42 -14.63 -4.00
CA ASN A 40 -7.05 -14.12 -5.22
C ASN A 40 -7.16 -12.59 -5.23
N VAL A 41 -6.05 -11.92 -4.93
CA VAL A 41 -5.91 -10.46 -4.82
C VAL A 41 -5.05 -9.94 -5.98
N PRO A 42 -5.62 -9.81 -7.19
CA PRO A 42 -4.82 -9.49 -8.37
C PRO A 42 -4.26 -8.07 -8.31
N THR A 43 -4.91 -7.14 -7.58
CA THR A 43 -4.43 -5.78 -7.30
C THR A 43 -3.75 -5.73 -5.93
N ARG A 44 -2.60 -5.05 -5.88
CA ARG A 44 -1.83 -4.84 -4.64
C ARG A 44 -1.68 -3.36 -4.37
N ILE A 45 -1.67 -2.97 -3.09
CA ILE A 45 -1.40 -1.61 -2.65
C ILE A 45 -0.27 -1.58 -1.63
N SER A 46 0.69 -0.67 -1.83
CA SER A 46 1.83 -0.50 -0.95
C SER A 46 2.08 0.97 -0.61
N GLY A 47 2.90 1.20 0.42
CA GLY A 47 3.29 2.54 0.85
C GLY A 47 4.47 3.09 0.06
N ARG A 48 4.60 4.41 0.03
CA ARG A 48 5.74 5.14 -0.56
C ARG A 48 7.11 4.54 -0.22
N VAL A 49 7.35 4.15 1.03
CA VAL A 49 8.66 3.62 1.48
C VAL A 49 8.98 2.28 0.81
N THR A 50 7.99 1.37 0.74
CA THR A 50 8.13 0.09 0.04
C THR A 50 8.42 0.34 -1.44
N ALA A 51 7.64 1.22 -2.07
CA ALA A 51 7.83 1.55 -3.48
C ALA A 51 9.18 2.24 -3.76
N GLU A 52 9.64 3.13 -2.88
CA GLU A 52 10.95 3.80 -3.01
C GLU A 52 12.10 2.77 -3.04
N THR A 53 11.97 1.72 -2.23
CA THR A 53 12.99 0.67 -2.09
C THR A 53 12.98 -0.32 -3.25
N GLU A 54 11.79 -0.67 -3.77
CA GLU A 54 11.61 -1.81 -4.67
C GLU A 54 11.25 -1.45 -6.12
N LEU A 55 10.65 -0.27 -6.35
CA LEU A 55 9.95 0.05 -7.61
C LEU A 55 10.49 1.29 -8.32
N THR A 56 11.25 2.13 -7.62
CA THR A 56 11.72 3.43 -8.15
C THR A 56 13.18 3.42 -8.55
N ARG A 57 13.58 4.44 -9.31
CA ARG A 57 15.00 4.74 -9.54
C ARG A 57 15.52 5.59 -8.38
N ASP A 58 16.81 5.49 -8.07
CA ASP A 58 17.47 6.38 -7.11
C ASP A 58 17.15 7.84 -7.42
N GLY A 59 16.45 8.53 -6.51
CA GLY A 59 16.11 9.95 -6.65
C GLY A 59 14.68 10.30 -6.24
N LYS A 60 14.39 11.60 -6.24
CA LYS A 60 13.04 12.15 -5.99
C LYS A 60 12.63 13.07 -7.12
N PHE A 61 11.34 13.06 -7.43
CA PHE A 61 10.78 13.99 -8.39
C PHE A 61 10.89 15.40 -7.84
N ASN A 62 11.44 16.31 -8.64
CA ASN A 62 11.57 17.71 -8.29
C ASN A 62 10.73 18.56 -9.26
N PRO A 63 9.55 19.05 -8.84
CA PRO A 63 8.68 19.86 -9.69
C PRO A 63 9.36 21.19 -10.04
N GLN A 64 9.19 21.64 -11.29
CA GLN A 64 9.68 22.96 -11.71
C GLN A 64 8.66 24.04 -11.32
N ASN A 65 7.37 23.73 -11.48
CA ASN A 65 6.24 24.50 -10.99
C ASN A 65 5.59 23.80 -9.79
N LYS A 66 5.42 24.53 -8.69
CA LYS A 66 4.87 24.05 -7.43
C LYS A 66 3.36 24.30 -7.28
N GLU A 67 2.69 24.68 -8.37
CA GLU A 67 1.23 24.80 -8.37
C GLU A 67 0.59 23.45 -8.04
N ILE A 68 -0.16 23.41 -6.95
CA ILE A 68 -0.86 22.22 -6.46
C ILE A 68 -2.18 22.01 -7.20
N LEU A 69 -2.69 20.78 -7.20
CA LEU A 69 -3.97 20.45 -7.84
C LEU A 69 -5.17 21.10 -7.11
N SER A 70 -5.21 21.07 -5.77
CA SER A 70 -6.26 21.66 -4.91
C SER A 70 -7.69 21.14 -5.12
N LYS A 71 -7.85 19.96 -5.72
CA LYS A 71 -9.14 19.32 -5.91
C LYS A 71 -8.96 17.81 -6.00
N THR A 72 -10.01 17.08 -5.66
CA THR A 72 -10.09 15.67 -5.99
C THR A 72 -10.22 15.51 -7.51
N ASP A 73 -9.37 14.67 -8.09
CA ASP A 73 -9.36 14.36 -9.53
C ASP A 73 -8.65 13.01 -9.76
N PHE A 74 -8.80 12.43 -10.95
CA PHE A 74 -8.11 11.20 -11.33
C PHE A 74 -7.85 11.13 -12.83
N ALA A 75 -6.89 10.30 -13.23
CA ALA A 75 -6.68 9.92 -14.61
C ALA A 75 -6.46 8.40 -14.74
N LYS A 76 -7.24 7.77 -15.62
CA LYS A 76 -7.09 6.36 -16.00
C LYS A 76 -6.29 6.25 -17.30
N ASN A 77 -4.98 6.47 -17.18
CA ASN A 77 -4.06 6.43 -18.34
C ASN A 77 -3.81 4.98 -18.84
N ALA A 78 -3.92 3.99 -17.95
CA ALA A 78 -3.79 2.58 -18.28
C ALA A 78 -5.06 1.80 -17.92
N THR A 79 -5.51 0.94 -18.83
CA THR A 79 -6.60 -0.03 -18.57
C THR A 79 -6.01 -1.42 -18.42
N ALA A 80 -6.24 -2.05 -17.27
CA ALA A 80 -5.77 -3.39 -16.95
C ALA A 80 -6.76 -4.09 -16.01
N ASP A 81 -6.65 -5.42 -15.90
CA ASP A 81 -7.45 -6.21 -14.96
C ASP A 81 -6.98 -6.05 -13.51
N SER A 82 -5.73 -5.61 -13.32
CA SER A 82 -5.18 -5.31 -12.01
C SER A 82 -4.07 -4.28 -12.04
N TYR A 83 -3.79 -3.69 -10.87
CA TYR A 83 -2.88 -2.56 -10.73
C TYR A 83 -1.90 -2.75 -9.57
N ASN A 84 -0.69 -2.21 -9.74
CA ASN A 84 0.25 -2.00 -8.65
C ASN A 84 0.03 -0.59 -8.06
N ILE A 85 -0.73 -0.51 -6.98
CA ILE A 85 -1.13 0.76 -6.39
C ILE A 85 -0.08 1.22 -5.38
N VAL A 86 0.31 2.49 -5.44
CA VAL A 86 1.23 3.10 -4.47
C VAL A 86 0.62 4.36 -3.88
N VAL A 87 0.58 4.44 -2.55
CA VAL A 87 0.24 5.69 -1.85
C VAL A 87 1.49 6.55 -1.65
N ASP A 88 1.49 7.72 -2.28
CA ASP A 88 2.55 8.72 -2.17
C ASP A 88 1.92 10.11 -2.02
N THR A 89 1.60 10.46 -0.77
CA THR A 89 0.81 11.65 -0.40
C THR A 89 1.22 12.94 -1.14
N LYS A 90 2.51 13.12 -1.41
CA LYS A 90 3.07 14.35 -2.00
C LYS A 90 3.56 14.20 -3.44
N GLY A 91 3.48 13.01 -4.04
CA GLY A 91 3.98 12.77 -5.40
C GLY A 91 5.48 13.05 -5.53
N THR A 92 6.29 12.28 -4.82
CA THR A 92 7.74 12.45 -4.71
C THR A 92 8.54 11.37 -5.42
N LEU A 93 7.92 10.23 -5.75
CA LEU A 93 8.62 9.09 -6.34
C LEU A 93 8.87 9.26 -7.85
N GLN A 94 10.05 8.84 -8.30
CA GLN A 94 10.41 8.74 -9.73
C GLN A 94 10.26 7.31 -10.24
N TRP A 95 9.35 7.15 -11.19
CA TRP A 95 9.04 5.88 -11.83
C TRP A 95 9.94 5.61 -13.02
N SER A 96 10.32 4.34 -13.18
CA SER A 96 10.80 3.84 -14.46
C SER A 96 9.67 3.89 -15.49
N LYS A 97 10.03 4.03 -16.77
CA LYS A 97 9.06 4.05 -17.86
C LYS A 97 8.24 2.75 -17.88
N GLU A 98 6.93 2.88 -17.96
CA GLU A 98 6.03 1.75 -18.17
C GLU A 98 6.29 1.10 -19.54
N ASN A 99 6.46 -0.22 -19.55
CA ASN A 99 6.78 -0.99 -20.77
C ASN A 99 5.64 -1.93 -21.18
N GLY A 100 4.38 -1.48 -21.04
CA GLY A 100 3.20 -2.27 -21.45
C GLY A 100 2.94 -3.48 -20.55
N ASN A 101 3.26 -3.37 -19.27
CA ASN A 101 3.06 -4.44 -18.29
C ASN A 101 1.57 -4.72 -18.07
N ASN A 102 1.22 -5.99 -17.85
CA ASN A 102 -0.14 -6.41 -17.42
C ASN A 102 -0.48 -5.93 -16.00
N PHE A 103 0.46 -5.28 -15.30
CA PHE A 103 0.34 -4.84 -13.93
C PHE A 103 0.85 -3.40 -13.77
N PRO A 104 0.19 -2.41 -14.41
CA PRO A 104 0.64 -1.02 -14.45
C PRO A 104 0.55 -0.36 -13.07
N HIS A 105 1.39 0.66 -12.84
CA HIS A 105 1.29 1.47 -11.63
C HIS A 105 0.02 2.35 -11.63
N LEU A 106 -0.52 2.55 -10.43
CA LEU A 106 -1.55 3.54 -10.13
C LEU A 106 -1.15 4.30 -8.86
N ILE A 107 -0.98 5.61 -8.95
CA ILE A 107 -0.45 6.41 -7.82
C ILE A 107 -1.58 7.17 -7.14
N ILE A 108 -1.68 7.05 -5.81
CA ILE A 108 -2.64 7.78 -5.00
C ILE A 108 -1.91 8.87 -4.22
N THR A 109 -2.34 10.11 -4.38
CA THR A 109 -1.77 11.30 -3.73
C THR A 109 -2.85 12.10 -2.99
N SER A 110 -2.43 13.08 -2.18
CA SER A 110 -3.33 14.12 -1.70
C SER A 110 -3.55 15.20 -2.79
N GLU A 111 -4.47 16.12 -2.54
CA GLU A 111 -4.71 17.30 -3.38
C GLU A 111 -3.53 18.31 -3.38
N GLN A 112 -2.57 18.14 -2.45
CA GLN A 112 -1.32 18.91 -2.39
C GLN A 112 -0.29 18.48 -3.45
N VAL A 113 -0.59 17.45 -4.25
CA VAL A 113 0.27 17.06 -5.37
C VAL A 113 0.41 18.21 -6.37
N THR A 114 1.61 18.41 -6.89
CA THR A 114 1.87 19.42 -7.92
C THR A 114 1.32 18.97 -9.26
N LYS A 115 0.76 19.90 -10.05
CA LYS A 115 0.32 19.63 -11.43
C LYS A 115 1.44 19.05 -12.29
N ASP A 116 2.67 19.55 -12.12
CA ASP A 116 3.88 19.02 -12.76
C ASP A 116 4.09 17.52 -12.53
N TYR A 117 3.79 17.02 -11.32
CA TYR A 117 3.92 15.59 -11.02
C TYR A 117 2.87 14.78 -11.76
N LEU A 118 1.63 15.28 -11.84
CA LEU A 118 0.56 14.63 -12.57
C LEU A 118 0.84 14.60 -14.07
N ASP A 119 1.37 15.68 -14.63
CA ASP A 119 1.82 15.73 -16.03
C ASP A 119 2.96 14.74 -16.28
N TYR A 120 3.88 14.61 -15.32
CA TYR A 120 4.90 13.58 -15.36
C TYR A 120 4.29 12.17 -15.37
N LEU A 121 3.35 11.84 -14.47
CA LEU A 121 2.67 10.53 -14.48
C LEU A 121 1.92 10.28 -15.80
N ASN A 122 1.22 11.30 -16.32
CA ASN A 122 0.54 11.23 -17.62
C ASN A 122 1.54 10.91 -18.75
N SER A 123 2.71 11.56 -18.77
CA SER A 123 3.76 11.31 -19.77
C SER A 123 4.33 9.89 -19.72
N GLN A 124 4.26 9.23 -18.55
CA GLN A 124 4.69 7.85 -18.34
C GLN A 124 3.56 6.83 -18.54
N ASN A 125 2.36 7.28 -18.91
CA ASN A 125 1.15 6.44 -18.99
C ASN A 125 0.77 5.78 -17.64
N ILE A 126 1.09 6.44 -16.53
CA ILE A 126 0.79 5.96 -15.18
C ILE A 126 -0.54 6.57 -14.72
N SER A 127 -1.47 5.74 -14.26
CA SER A 127 -2.76 6.22 -13.76
C SER A 127 -2.59 6.85 -12.37
N TRP A 128 -3.49 7.76 -12.00
CA TRP A 128 -3.41 8.40 -10.68
C TRP A 128 -4.77 8.83 -10.13
N ILE A 129 -4.84 8.95 -8.81
CA ILE A 129 -5.94 9.51 -8.03
C ILE A 129 -5.36 10.54 -7.07
N ALA A 130 -5.88 11.75 -7.07
CA ALA A 130 -5.56 12.77 -6.08
C ALA A 130 -6.82 13.07 -5.27
N THR A 131 -6.77 12.90 -3.94
CA THR A 131 -7.93 13.17 -3.08
C THR A 131 -7.53 13.45 -1.63
N GLY A 132 -8.30 14.30 -0.96
CA GLY A 132 -8.04 14.74 0.41
C GLY A 132 -7.07 15.93 0.48
N LYS A 133 -7.47 16.96 1.24
CA LYS A 133 -6.83 18.28 1.23
C LYS A 133 -5.37 18.26 1.64
N ASP A 134 -5.04 17.66 2.78
CA ASP A 134 -3.68 17.66 3.35
C ASP A 134 -3.08 16.26 3.45
N GLN A 135 -3.96 15.26 3.52
CA GLN A 135 -3.64 13.83 3.55
C GLN A 135 -4.56 13.13 2.56
N ILE A 136 -4.18 11.92 2.15
CA ILE A 136 -5.00 11.11 1.26
C ILE A 136 -6.33 10.78 1.96
N ASP A 137 -7.44 11.09 1.31
CA ASP A 137 -8.75 10.55 1.70
C ASP A 137 -8.85 9.11 1.20
N LEU A 138 -8.52 8.15 2.07
CA LEU A 138 -8.50 6.73 1.71
C LEU A 138 -9.90 6.22 1.34
N ALA A 139 -10.94 6.67 2.03
CA ALA A 139 -12.31 6.25 1.73
C ALA A 139 -12.68 6.69 0.31
N LYS A 140 -12.41 7.96 -0.01
CA LYS A 140 -12.70 8.47 -1.35
C LYS A 140 -11.84 7.81 -2.43
N ALA A 141 -10.57 7.54 -2.14
CA ALA A 141 -9.70 6.83 -3.07
C ALA A 141 -10.24 5.42 -3.37
N MET A 142 -10.72 4.68 -2.36
CA MET A 142 -11.28 3.35 -2.55
C MET A 142 -12.59 3.37 -3.36
N GLU A 143 -13.45 4.38 -3.16
CA GLU A 143 -14.63 4.59 -4.03
C GLU A 143 -14.22 4.74 -5.49
N ILE A 144 -13.24 5.62 -5.77
CA ILE A 144 -12.78 5.85 -7.14
C ILE A 144 -12.15 4.57 -7.74
N LEU A 145 -11.39 3.80 -6.97
CA LEU A 145 -10.85 2.52 -7.45
C LEU A 145 -11.96 1.52 -7.82
N ALA A 146 -13.02 1.46 -7.02
CA ALA A 146 -14.15 0.57 -7.31
C ALA A 146 -14.93 1.05 -8.55
N ASP A 147 -15.30 2.34 -8.59
CA ASP A 147 -16.19 2.90 -9.60
C ASP A 147 -15.50 3.08 -10.96
N GLU A 148 -14.27 3.60 -10.98
CA GLU A 148 -13.60 4.05 -12.21
C GLU A 148 -12.57 3.04 -12.72
N PHE A 149 -11.96 2.28 -11.80
CA PHE A 149 -10.95 1.27 -12.13
C PHE A 149 -11.49 -0.16 -12.09
N ASN A 150 -12.75 -0.37 -11.68
CA ASN A 150 -13.40 -1.69 -11.54
C ASN A 150 -12.65 -2.64 -10.60
N ILE A 151 -11.97 -2.10 -9.59
CA ILE A 151 -11.20 -2.89 -8.64
C ILE A 151 -12.13 -3.37 -7.53
N ASN A 152 -12.44 -4.67 -7.53
CA ASN A 152 -13.35 -5.27 -6.56
C ASN A 152 -12.65 -5.91 -5.36
N ARG A 153 -11.36 -6.21 -5.46
CA ARG A 153 -10.57 -6.86 -4.40
C ARG A 153 -9.11 -6.46 -4.50
N LEU A 154 -8.48 -6.14 -3.37
CA LEU A 154 -7.06 -5.81 -3.31
C LEU A 154 -6.41 -6.28 -2.00
N ALA A 155 -5.09 -6.43 -2.03
CA ALA A 155 -4.29 -6.68 -0.84
C ALA A 155 -3.38 -5.50 -0.52
N ILE A 156 -3.35 -5.10 0.74
CA ILE A 156 -2.33 -4.21 1.30
C ILE A 156 -1.12 -5.09 1.62
N VAL A 157 0.00 -4.80 0.95
CA VAL A 157 1.28 -5.55 1.04
C VAL A 157 2.42 -4.67 1.55
N GLY A 158 2.10 -3.68 2.39
CA GLY A 158 3.05 -2.68 2.90
C GLY A 158 3.29 -2.75 4.40
N GLY A 159 4.19 -1.88 4.88
CA GLY A 159 4.56 -1.82 6.29
C GLY A 159 3.50 -1.20 7.21
N GLY A 160 3.76 -1.20 8.52
CA GLY A 160 2.78 -0.85 9.56
C GLY A 160 2.05 0.48 9.39
N LYS A 161 2.68 1.48 8.77
CA LYS A 161 2.05 2.80 8.56
C LYS A 161 0.83 2.74 7.63
N ILE A 162 0.91 2.04 6.50
CA ILE A 162 -0.22 1.93 5.58
C ILE A 162 -1.32 1.05 6.21
N ASN A 163 -0.94 -0.05 6.86
CA ASN A 163 -1.88 -0.93 7.56
C ASN A 163 -2.65 -0.15 8.64
N GLY A 164 -1.95 0.63 9.47
CA GLY A 164 -2.56 1.49 10.48
C GLY A 164 -3.49 2.55 9.89
N SER A 165 -3.11 3.18 8.77
CA SER A 165 -3.96 4.20 8.12
C SER A 165 -5.27 3.60 7.59
N PHE A 166 -5.23 2.40 7.00
CA PHE A 166 -6.44 1.69 6.55
C PHE A 166 -7.30 1.18 7.72
N LEU A 167 -6.66 0.77 8.83
CA LEU A 167 -7.35 0.37 10.05
C LEU A 167 -8.09 1.55 10.69
N GLU A 168 -7.40 2.69 10.86
CA GLU A 168 -7.98 3.92 11.40
C GLU A 168 -9.14 4.44 10.54
N ALA A 169 -9.06 4.27 9.22
CA ALA A 169 -10.13 4.62 8.29
C ALA A 169 -11.31 3.62 8.28
N GLY A 170 -11.21 2.48 8.99
CA GLY A 170 -12.26 1.45 9.03
C GLY A 170 -12.48 0.75 7.70
N LEU A 171 -11.44 0.62 6.87
CA LEU A 171 -11.55 0.12 5.49
C LEU A 171 -11.23 -1.37 5.33
N ILE A 172 -10.57 -1.98 6.32
CA ILE A 172 -10.10 -3.37 6.28
C ILE A 172 -11.28 -4.34 6.46
N ASP A 173 -11.39 -5.34 5.57
CA ASP A 173 -12.37 -6.42 5.68
C ASP A 173 -11.77 -7.70 6.27
N GLU A 174 -10.49 -7.97 5.98
CA GLU A 174 -9.82 -9.21 6.34
C GLU A 174 -8.34 -8.94 6.70
N ILE A 175 -7.81 -9.72 7.64
CA ILE A 175 -6.39 -9.71 7.98
C ILE A 175 -5.85 -11.14 7.80
N SER A 176 -4.85 -11.27 6.93
CA SER A 176 -4.08 -12.48 6.70
C SER A 176 -2.68 -12.30 7.29
N ILE A 177 -2.35 -13.09 8.31
CA ILE A 177 -1.10 -12.98 9.05
C ILE A 177 -0.31 -14.28 8.94
N LEU A 178 0.92 -14.17 8.45
CA LEU A 178 1.93 -15.22 8.61
C LEU A 178 2.78 -14.91 9.84
N ILE A 179 2.93 -15.90 10.72
CA ILE A 179 3.79 -15.77 11.89
C ILE A 179 5.04 -16.60 11.65
N GLY A 180 6.15 -15.92 11.38
CA GLY A 180 7.45 -16.56 11.25
C GLY A 180 8.03 -16.91 12.61
N ALA A 181 8.71 -18.06 12.69
CA ALA A 181 9.29 -18.59 13.93
C ALA A 181 10.58 -17.85 14.33
N GLY A 182 10.47 -16.56 14.65
CA GLY A 182 11.52 -15.73 15.21
C GLY A 182 10.95 -14.65 16.13
N ALA A 183 11.83 -14.00 16.89
CA ALA A 183 11.49 -12.91 17.81
C ALA A 183 12.43 -11.73 17.56
N ASP A 184 11.89 -10.51 17.55
CA ASP A 184 12.67 -9.29 17.39
C ASP A 184 12.83 -8.58 18.74
N GLU A 185 13.52 -9.28 19.66
CA GLU A 185 13.96 -8.71 20.92
C GLU A 185 15.42 -8.22 20.83
N PRO A 186 15.77 -7.05 21.39
CA PRO A 186 17.13 -6.84 21.87
C PRO A 186 17.38 -7.92 22.94
N VAL A 187 18.48 -8.67 22.84
CA VAL A 187 18.97 -9.88 23.57
C VAL A 187 18.66 -10.01 25.10
N ASN A 188 17.54 -9.55 25.66
CA ASN A 188 17.37 -9.46 27.12
C ASN A 188 15.93 -9.29 27.68
N GLN A 189 14.82 -9.63 27.00
CA GLN A 189 13.50 -9.37 27.63
C GLN A 189 12.32 -10.33 27.34
N ALA A 190 12.44 -11.60 27.74
CA ALA A 190 11.36 -12.51 28.19
C ALA A 190 9.93 -12.39 27.57
N PHE A 191 9.83 -12.44 26.25
CA PHE A 191 8.85 -13.02 25.30
C PHE A 191 7.44 -13.53 25.71
N LEU A 192 7.17 -14.02 26.93
CA LEU A 192 6.02 -14.93 27.15
C LEU A 192 4.69 -14.31 27.63
N MET A 193 4.57 -12.98 27.82
CA MET A 193 3.34 -12.38 28.38
C MET A 193 2.54 -11.43 27.46
N ALA A 194 3.05 -11.04 26.29
CA ALA A 194 2.39 -10.03 25.45
C ALA A 194 1.40 -10.60 24.40
N VAL A 195 1.65 -11.81 23.88
CA VAL A 195 0.88 -12.41 22.78
C VAL A 195 -0.58 -12.72 23.17
N GLN A 196 -0.86 -12.95 24.45
CA GLN A 196 -2.20 -13.34 24.90
C GLN A 196 -3.20 -12.17 25.00
N LYS A 197 -2.75 -10.91 25.03
CA LYS A 197 -3.65 -9.74 25.14
C LYS A 197 -4.17 -9.24 23.80
N ALA A 198 -3.36 -9.29 22.73
CA ALA A 198 -3.78 -8.76 21.42
C ALA A 198 -4.78 -9.68 20.70
N ILE A 199 -4.61 -11.00 20.81
CA ILE A 199 -5.52 -11.98 20.18
C ILE A 199 -6.90 -11.99 20.87
N VAL A 200 -6.95 -11.80 22.19
CA VAL A 200 -8.21 -11.76 22.94
C VAL A 200 -9.03 -10.51 22.65
N GLN A 201 -8.39 -9.37 22.32
CA GLN A 201 -9.09 -8.13 22.02
C GLN A 201 -9.78 -8.13 20.65
N LEU A 202 -9.27 -8.90 19.68
CA LEU A 202 -9.85 -9.03 18.32
C LEU A 202 -10.93 -10.12 18.23
N LEU A 203 -11.02 -11.03 19.20
CA LEU A 203 -12.00 -12.12 19.20
C LEU A 203 -13.23 -11.84 20.07
N PHE A 204 -13.27 -10.73 20.82
CA PHE A 204 -14.33 -10.46 21.80
C PHE A 204 -14.89 -9.03 21.82
N ASN A 205 -14.80 -8.28 20.72
CA ASN A 205 -15.61 -7.07 20.52
C ASN A 205 -16.38 -7.14 19.21
#